data_AF-A0A359H2B0-F1
#
_entry.id   AF-A0A359H2B0-F1
#
_cell.length_a   1.000
_cell.length_b   1.000
_cell.length_c   1.000
_cell.angle_alpha   90.00
_cell.angle_beta   90.00
_cell.angle_gamma   90.00
#
_symmetry.space_group_name_H-M   'P 1'
#
loop_
_entity.id
_entity.type
_entity.pdbx_description
1 polymer ?
#
loop_
_entity_poly.entity_id
_entity_poly.type
_entity_poly.pdbx_seq_one_letter_code
_entity_poly.pdbx_strand_id
1 'polypeptide(L)' 'MTTLTIRIDEALKMKASDQADKLGVPLTFIIKSALINFIESPKIVIGEPQNVIVTSDLQSKMDKIGELLS' A
#
# COMPACT_ATOMS: atom_id res chain seq x y z
N MET A 1 -0.97 -0.54 20.95
CA MET A 1 -1.50 0.05 19.71
C MET A 1 -1.53 1.54 19.87
N THR A 2 -0.84 2.29 19.03
CA THR A 2 -0.86 3.76 19.01
C THR A 2 -1.84 4.22 17.95
N THR A 3 -2.75 5.12 18.31
CA THR A 3 -3.74 5.69 17.39
C THR A 3 -3.20 7.00 16.81
N LEU A 4 -3.19 7.13 15.48
CA LEU A 4 -2.85 8.36 14.78
C LEU A 4 -4.14 9.00 14.24
N THR A 5 -4.40 10.24 14.64
CA THR A 5 -5.51 11.03 14.12
C THR A 5 -4.97 12.09 13.18
N ILE A 6 -5.39 12.04 11.91
CA ILE A 6 -4.99 13.00 10.89
C ILE A 6 -6.18 13.91 10.60
N ARG A 7 -5.98 15.23 10.67
CA ARG A 7 -6.95 16.21 10.20
C ARG A 7 -6.71 16.45 8.71
N ILE A 8 -7.76 16.22 7.92
CA ILE A 8 -7.71 16.26 6.47
C ILE A 8 -9.03 16.87 5.99
N ASP A 9 -8.95 17.68 4.93
CA ASP A 9 -10.12 18.21 4.24
C ASP A 9 -11.09 17.09 3.82
N GLU A 10 -12.38 17.30 4.02
CA GLU A 10 -13.39 16.27 3.81
C GLU A 10 -13.51 15.85 2.34
N ALA A 11 -13.44 16.81 1.41
CA ALA A 11 -13.52 16.51 -0.02
C ALA A 11 -12.28 15.71 -0.48
N LEU A 12 -11.11 16.06 0.06
CA LEU A 12 -9.88 15.30 -0.19
C LEU A 12 -9.98 13.87 0.37
N LYS A 13 -10.53 13.71 1.58
CA LYS A 13 -10.73 12.41 2.22
C LYS A 13 -11.63 11.51 1.37
N MET A 14 -12.77 12.03 0.93
CA MET A 14 -13.70 11.27 0.10
C MET A 14 -13.04 10.83 -1.22
N LYS A 15 -12.40 11.76 -1.93
CA LYS A 15 -11.69 11.42 -3.18
C LYS A 15 -10.63 10.35 -2.98
N ALA A 16 -9.83 10.44 -1.91
CA ALA A 16 -8.81 9.44 -1.62
C ALA A 16 -9.42 8.08 -1.24
N SER A 17 -10.52 8.07 -0.50
CA SER A 17 -11.25 6.84 -0.16
C SER A 17 -11.80 6.16 -1.41
N ASP A 18 -12.45 6.91 -2.31
CA ASP A 18 -13.00 6.36 -3.55
C ASP A 18 -11.92 5.71 -4.43
N GLN A 19 -10.71 6.28 -4.45
CA GLN A 19 -9.59 5.70 -5.20
C GLN A 19 -9.02 4.45 -4.51
N ALA A 20 -8.96 4.46 -3.18
CA ALA A 20 -8.52 3.30 -2.41
C ALA A 20 -9.50 2.11 -2.58
N ASP A 21 -10.81 2.40 -2.58
CA ASP A 21 -11.86 1.41 -2.78
C ASP A 21 -11.81 0.78 -4.17
N LYS A 22 -11.51 1.57 -5.22
CA LYS A 22 -11.27 1.03 -6.58
C LYS A 22 -10.11 0.05 -6.65
N LEU A 23 -9.12 0.20 -5.76
CA LEU A 23 -7.98 -0.69 -5.64
C LEU A 23 -8.25 -1.85 -4.67
N GLY A 24 -9.43 -1.92 -4.05
CA GLY A 24 -9.80 -2.95 -3.07
C GLY A 24 -9.00 -2.89 -1.77
N VAL A 25 -8.39 -1.74 -1.45
CA VAL A 25 -7.54 -1.58 -0.27
C VAL A 25 -8.05 -0.47 0.65
N PRO A 26 -8.00 -0.63 1.98
CA PRO A 26 -8.41 0.42 2.90
C PRO A 26 -7.47 1.65 2.84
N LEU A 27 -8.02 2.86 2.89
CA LEU A 27 -7.23 4.10 2.94
C LEU A 27 -6.25 4.12 4.12
N THR A 28 -6.63 3.52 5.26
CA THR A 28 -5.76 3.36 6.44
C THR A 28 -4.53 2.50 6.16
N PHE A 29 -4.66 1.47 5.32
CA PHE A 29 -3.55 0.62 4.91
C PHE A 29 -2.56 1.42 4.06
N ILE A 30 -3.06 2.20 3.11
CA ILE A 30 -2.21 3.08 2.26
C ILE A 30 -1.42 4.06 3.13
N ILE A 31 -2.08 4.75 4.07
CA ILE A 31 -1.42 5.71 4.97
C ILE A 31 -0.36 5.01 5.82
N LYS A 32 -0.67 3.83 6.36
CA LYS A 32 0.28 3.05 7.17
C LYS A 32 1.51 2.65 6.36
N SER A 33 1.32 2.14 5.14
CA SER A 33 2.41 1.75 4.25
C SER A 33 3.27 2.94 3.86
N ALA A 34 2.66 4.10 3.56
CA ALA A 34 3.40 5.32 3.25
C ALA A 34 4.27 5.81 4.43
N LEU A 35 3.75 5.74 5.66
CA LEU A 35 4.50 6.11 6.86
C LEU A 35 5.68 5.16 7.14
N ILE A 36 5.49 3.86 6.94
CA ILE A 36 6.57 2.87 7.07
C ILE A 36 7.66 3.15 6.03
N ASN A 37 7.26 3.31 4.77
CA ASN A 37 8.20 3.59 3.69
C ASN A 37 8.98 4.90 3.92
N PHE A 38 8.34 5.92 4.51
CA PHE A 38 9.01 7.18 4.87
C PHE A 38 10.11 7.00 5.94
N ILE A 39 9.92 6.06 6.87
CA ILE A 39 10.94 5.72 7.88
C ILE A 39 12.12 4.98 7.24
N GLU A 40 11.83 4.06 6.31
CA GLU A 40 12.85 3.25 5.63
C GLU A 40 13.59 4.02 4.53
N SER A 41 12.93 5.01 3.92
CA SER A 41 13.49 5.91 2.92
C SER A 41 12.82 7.28 3.06
N PRO A 42 13.55 8.38 3.30
CA PRO A 42 12.96 9.71 3.48
C PRO A 42 12.26 10.25 2.21
N LYS A 43 12.24 9.46 1.12
CA LYS A 43 11.49 9.73 -0.10
C LYS A 43 10.15 9.01 -0.05
N ILE A 44 9.05 9.78 -0.01
CA ILE A 44 7.71 9.25 -0.27
C ILE A 44 7.59 9.03 -1.77
N VAL A 45 7.62 7.76 -2.21
CA VAL A 45 7.49 7.38 -3.62
C VAL A 45 6.08 6.80 -3.82
N ILE A 46 5.21 7.55 -4.50
CA ILE A 46 3.85 7.11 -4.88
C ILE A 46 3.81 6.98 -6.40
N GLY A 47 3.61 5.76 -6.91
CA GLY A 47 3.42 5.51 -8.35
C GLY A 47 4.67 5.23 -9.18
N GLU A 48 5.87 5.13 -8.58
CA GLU A 48 7.03 4.62 -9.32
C GLU A 48 7.05 3.09 -9.29
N PRO A 49 7.33 2.43 -10.43
CA PRO A 49 7.52 0.99 -10.48
C PRO A 49 8.70 0.62 -9.59
N GLN A 50 8.42 -0.10 -8.51
CA GLN A 50 9.45 -0.61 -7.63
C GLN A 50 9.94 -1.95 -8.20
N ASN A 51 11.22 -2.03 -8.53
CA ASN A 51 11.85 -3.31 -8.83
C ASN A 51 12.00 -4.08 -7.51
N VAL A 52 11.01 -4.88 -7.18
CA VAL A 52 11.06 -5.81 -6.05
C VAL A 52 11.97 -6.95 -6.46
N ILE A 53 13.14 -7.07 -5.82
CA ILE A 53 13.99 -8.25 -5.98
C ILE A 53 13.35 -9.35 -5.14
N VAL A 54 12.61 -10.22 -5.81
CA VAL A 54 11.91 -11.34 -5.20
C VAL A 54 12.94 -12.44 -4.94
N THR A 55 13.10 -12.84 -3.68
CA THR A 55 13.91 -14.03 -3.35
C THR A 55 13.20 -15.29 -3.83
N SER A 56 13.94 -16.35 -4.12
CA SER A 56 13.40 -17.60 -4.70
C SER A 56 12.26 -18.20 -3.87
N ASP A 57 12.31 -18.06 -2.54
CA ASP A 57 11.24 -18.52 -1.63
C ASP A 57 9.95 -17.70 -1.78
N LEU A 58 10.06 -16.38 -1.98
CA LEU A 58 8.91 -15.50 -2.12
C LEU A 58 8.26 -15.68 -3.50
N GLN A 59 9.06 -15.91 -4.54
CA GLN A 59 8.60 -16.22 -5.91
C GLN A 59 7.74 -17.50 -5.92
N SER A 60 8.23 -18.58 -5.28
CA SER A 60 7.51 -19.87 -5.17
C SER A 60 6.13 -19.74 -4.50
N LYS A 61 6.02 -18.84 -3.51
CA LYS A 61 4.74 -18.56 -2.84
C LYS A 61 3.78 -17.77 -3.73
N MET A 62 4.31 -16.83 -4.52
CA MET A 62 3.52 -16.04 -5.47
C MET A 62 3.02 -16.91 -6.63
N ASP A 63 3.85 -17.80 -7.16
CA ASP A 63 3.48 -18.71 -8.24
C ASP A 63 2.34 -19.64 -7.81
N LYS A 64 2.39 -20.18 -6.57
CA LYS A 64 1.29 -20.98 -5.99
C LYS A 64 -0.03 -20.20 -5.86
N ILE A 65 0.02 -18.91 -5.54
CA ILE A 65 -1.18 -18.07 -5.47
C ILE A 65 -1.72 -17.83 -6.89
N GLY A 66 -0.84 -17.67 -7.88
CA GLY A 66 -1.19 -17.56 -9.29
C GLY A 66 -1.94 -18.80 -9.80
N GLU A 67 -1.45 -20.00 -9.51
CA GLU A 67 -2.10 -21.27 -9.88
C GLU A 67 -3.49 -21.45 -9.25
N LEU A 68 -3.70 -20.94 -8.02
CA LEU A 68 -4.98 -21.05 -7.31
C LEU A 68 -6.06 -20.09 -7.82
N LEU A 69 -5.68 -19.05 -8.57
CA LEU A 69 -6.58 -18.01 -9.08
C LEU A 69 -6.92 -18.19 -10.58
N SER A 70 -6.31 -19.17 -11.24
CA SER A 70 -6.61 -19.64 -12.60
C SER A 70 -7.54 -20.84 -12.62
#